data_AF-A0A2A5M7Q9-F1
#
_entry.id   AF-A0A2A5M7Q9-F1
#
_cell.length_a   1.000
_cell.length_b   1.000
_cell.length_c   1.000
_cell.angle_alpha   90.00
_cell.angle_beta   90.00
_cell.angle_gamma   90.00
#
_symmetry.space_group_name_H-M   'P 1'
#
loop_
_entity.id
_entity.type
_entity.pdbx_description
1 polymer ?
#
loop_
_entity_poly.entity_id
_entity_poly.type
_entity_poly.pdbx_seq_one_letter_code
_entity_poly.pdbx_strand_id
1 'polypeptide(L)'
;NVIAPEYVAKTYGVEILRLWILLSDYSSDLKISDNILKQVGEQYRKIRNTIRFLLANTNDLKDLEVKEFSFIDKWILSRATKVFKASKEAFFAYEFAKGFSLLLNFLSADLSGIYLDISKDRLYCDSENAQRRKSAQVAMALI
;
A
#
# COMPACT_ATOMS: atom_id res chain seq x y z
N ASN A 1 -8.73 -31.72 -7.01
CA ASN A 1 -8.84 -30.30 -7.41
C ASN A 1 -7.46 -29.71 -7.57
N VAL A 2 -6.93 -29.71 -8.79
CA VAL A 2 -5.61 -29.14 -9.11
C VAL A 2 -5.85 -27.86 -9.90
N ILE A 3 -5.24 -26.75 -9.47
CA ILE A 3 -5.21 -25.50 -10.23
C ILE A 3 -3.81 -25.38 -10.82
N ALA A 4 -3.71 -25.45 -12.14
CA ALA A 4 -2.43 -25.32 -12.83
C ALA A 4 -1.90 -23.87 -12.72
N PRO A 5 -0.61 -23.65 -12.42
CA PRO A 5 -0.03 -22.31 -12.39
C PRO A 5 -0.25 -21.51 -13.68
N GLU A 6 -0.22 -22.18 -14.85
CA GLU A 6 -0.45 -21.57 -16.15
C GLU A 6 -1.86 -21.01 -16.29
N TYR A 7 -2.85 -21.68 -15.71
CA TYR A 7 -4.24 -21.19 -15.69
C TYR A 7 -4.35 -19.91 -14.87
N VAL A 8 -3.71 -19.85 -13.70
CA VAL A 8 -3.71 -18.64 -12.85
C VAL A 8 -3.00 -17.50 -13.56
N ALA A 9 -1.84 -17.78 -14.17
CA ALA A 9 -1.06 -16.78 -14.90
C ALA A 9 -1.86 -16.16 -16.07
N LYS A 10 -2.60 -16.99 -16.82
CA LYS A 10 -3.44 -16.51 -17.94
C LYS A 10 -4.69 -15.76 -17.48
N THR A 11 -5.30 -16.17 -16.36
CA THR A 11 -6.62 -15.66 -15.93
C THR A 11 -6.50 -14.45 -15.01
N TYR A 12 -5.58 -14.48 -14.05
CA TYR A 12 -5.43 -13.46 -13.01
C TYR A 12 -4.11 -12.67 -13.14
N GLY A 13 -3.10 -13.24 -13.81
CA GLY A 13 -1.75 -12.69 -13.89
C GLY A 13 -0.81 -13.28 -12.83
N VAL A 14 0.47 -13.36 -13.16
CA VAL A 14 1.51 -13.99 -12.31
C VAL A 14 1.66 -13.29 -10.96
N GLU A 15 1.45 -11.98 -10.90
CA GLU A 15 1.53 -11.22 -9.63
C GLU A 15 0.47 -11.63 -8.62
N ILE A 16 -0.71 -12.09 -9.07
CA ILE A 16 -1.75 -12.59 -8.17
C ILE A 16 -1.31 -13.90 -7.52
N LEU A 17 -0.64 -14.77 -8.27
CA LEU A 17 -0.08 -16.00 -7.71
C LEU A 17 1.03 -15.70 -6.69
N ARG A 18 1.92 -14.74 -7.00
CA ARG A 18 2.97 -14.29 -6.05
C ARG A 18 2.37 -13.72 -4.78
N LEU A 19 1.39 -12.83 -4.90
CA LEU A 19 0.73 -12.24 -3.75
C LEU A 19 -0.04 -13.28 -2.93
N TRP A 20 -0.72 -14.24 -3.56
CA TRP A 20 -1.39 -15.34 -2.87
C TRP A 20 -0.41 -16.13 -1.99
N ILE A 21 0.76 -16.50 -2.53
CA ILE A 21 1.80 -17.20 -1.77
C ILE A 21 2.24 -16.36 -0.56
N LEU A 22 2.50 -15.07 -0.76
CA LEU A 22 2.98 -14.17 0.29
C LEU A 22 1.96 -13.91 1.40
N LEU A 23 0.67 -14.05 1.10
CA LEU A 23 -0.43 -13.92 2.05
C LEU A 23 -0.79 -15.24 2.74
N SER A 24 -0.29 -16.36 2.22
CA SER A 24 -0.65 -17.67 2.72
C SER A 24 0.29 -18.12 3.84
N ASP A 25 -0.27 -18.82 4.82
CA ASP A 25 0.51 -19.48 5.85
C ASP A 25 1.08 -20.80 5.33
N TYR A 26 2.33 -20.75 4.90
CA TYR A 26 3.06 -21.87 4.33
C TYR A 26 3.51 -22.90 5.37
N SER A 27 3.27 -22.68 6.67
CA SER A 27 3.47 -23.70 7.71
C SER A 27 2.41 -24.81 7.68
N SER A 28 1.33 -24.59 6.91
CA SER A 28 0.19 -25.49 6.77
C SER A 28 -0.11 -25.77 5.30
N ASP A 29 -0.98 -26.75 5.04
CA ASP A 29 -1.44 -27.06 3.69
C ASP A 29 -2.13 -25.84 3.06
N LEU A 30 -1.56 -25.39 1.94
CA LEU A 30 -2.04 -24.23 1.23
C LEU A 30 -3.34 -24.52 0.49
N LYS A 31 -4.36 -23.69 0.75
CA LYS A 31 -5.64 -23.74 0.05
C LYS A 31 -5.62 -22.77 -1.12
N ILE A 32 -5.99 -23.28 -2.30
CA ILE A 32 -6.16 -22.48 -3.51
C ILE A 32 -7.51 -22.78 -4.16
N SER A 33 -8.24 -21.73 -4.51
CA SER A 33 -9.50 -21.80 -5.26
C SER A 33 -9.67 -20.52 -6.08
N ASP A 34 -10.54 -20.55 -7.09
CA ASP A 34 -10.87 -19.34 -7.85
C ASP A 34 -11.40 -18.21 -6.97
N ASN A 35 -12.16 -18.52 -5.91
CA ASN A 35 -12.65 -17.51 -4.97
C ASN A 35 -11.50 -16.86 -4.18
N ILE A 36 -10.51 -17.65 -3.75
CA ILE A 36 -9.31 -17.12 -3.08
C ILE A 36 -8.53 -16.23 -4.04
N LEU A 37 -8.30 -16.68 -5.28
CA LEU A 37 -7.56 -15.90 -6.29
C LEU A 37 -8.27 -14.60 -6.66
N LYS A 38 -9.61 -14.61 -6.76
CA LYS A 38 -10.41 -13.39 -6.94
C LYS A 38 -10.21 -12.39 -5.80
N GLN A 39 -10.27 -12.87 -4.56
CA GLN A 39 -10.04 -12.02 -3.38
C GLN A 39 -8.62 -11.43 -3.34
N VAL A 40 -7.61 -12.23 -3.67
CA VAL A 40 -6.22 -11.74 -3.80
C VAL A 40 -6.12 -10.71 -4.94
N GLY A 41 -6.84 -10.92 -6.04
CA GLY A 41 -6.96 -9.95 -7.14
C GLY A 41 -7.53 -8.59 -6.70
N GLU A 42 -8.52 -8.59 -5.80
CA GLU A 42 -9.07 -7.36 -5.24
C GLU A 42 -8.07 -6.65 -4.32
N GLN A 43 -7.36 -7.39 -3.48
CA GLN A 43 -6.29 -6.84 -2.63
C GLN A 43 -5.17 -6.23 -3.46
N TYR A 44 -4.75 -6.93 -4.53
CA TYR A 44 -3.76 -6.42 -5.49
C TYR A 44 -4.22 -5.11 -6.15
N ARG A 45 -5.47 -5.05 -6.62
CA ARG A 45 -6.02 -3.81 -7.19
C ARG A 45 -6.01 -2.67 -6.17
N LYS A 46 -6.32 -2.96 -4.89
CA LYS A 46 -6.28 -1.95 -3.82
C LYS A 46 -4.87 -1.43 -3.61
N ILE A 47 -3.88 -2.31 -3.47
CA ILE A 47 -2.46 -1.92 -3.37
C ILE A 47 -2.08 -1.02 -4.54
N ARG A 48 -2.35 -1.47 -5.77
CA ARG A 48 -2.01 -0.72 -6.98
C ARG A 48 -2.69 0.64 -7.05
N ASN A 49 -3.97 0.73 -6.70
CA ASN A 49 -4.70 1.99 -6.74
C ASN A 49 -4.19 2.98 -5.69
N THR A 50 -3.83 2.51 -4.49
CA THR A 50 -3.21 3.35 -3.46
C THR A 50 -1.86 3.89 -3.94
N ILE A 51 -0.99 3.04 -4.47
CA ILE A 51 0.32 3.46 -5.02
C ILE A 51 0.12 4.45 -6.18
N ARG A 52 -0.83 4.17 -7.09
CA ARG A 52 -1.15 5.06 -8.20
C ARG A 52 -1.59 6.44 -7.71
N PHE A 53 -2.37 6.51 -6.62
CA PHE A 53 -2.76 7.77 -6.03
C PHE A 53 -1.56 8.53 -5.46
N LEU A 54 -0.65 7.86 -4.74
CA LEU A 54 0.58 8.49 -4.24
C LEU A 54 1.39 9.09 -5.39
N LEU A 55 1.69 8.28 -6.42
CA LEU A 55 2.47 8.71 -7.59
C LEU A 55 1.79 9.86 -8.35
N ALA A 56 0.48 9.78 -8.57
CA ALA A 56 -0.25 10.83 -9.29
C ALA A 56 -0.17 12.20 -8.60
N ASN A 57 -0.02 12.23 -7.27
CA ASN A 57 0.05 13.45 -6.48
C ASN A 57 1.49 13.90 -6.18
N THR A 58 2.51 13.20 -6.67
CA THR A 58 3.92 13.58 -6.46
C THR A 58 4.65 13.93 -7.76
N ASN A 59 3.98 13.84 -8.92
CA ASN A 59 4.60 14.04 -10.24
C ASN A 59 5.16 15.45 -10.48
N ASP A 60 4.59 16.49 -9.88
CA ASP A 60 5.00 17.90 -10.00
C ASP A 60 5.93 18.35 -8.86
N LEU A 61 6.27 17.46 -7.93
CA LEU A 61 7.09 17.75 -6.77
C LEU A 61 8.56 17.93 -7.18
N LYS A 62 9.11 19.14 -6.97
CA LYS A 62 10.49 19.48 -7.38
C LYS A 62 11.55 19.08 -6.36
N ASP A 63 11.20 19.08 -5.07
CA ASP A 63 12.11 18.82 -3.97
C ASP A 63 11.34 18.22 -2.77
N LEU A 64 12.07 17.72 -1.78
CA LEU A 64 11.51 17.14 -0.55
C LEU A 64 11.55 18.11 0.65
N GLU A 65 11.81 19.39 0.42
CA GLU A 65 11.94 20.39 1.48
C GLU A 65 10.57 20.88 1.97
N VAL A 66 10.28 20.59 3.24
CA VAL A 66 9.08 21.05 3.93
C VAL A 66 9.50 21.76 5.21
N LYS A 67 9.08 23.02 5.35
CA LYS A 67 9.33 23.80 6.59
C LYS A 67 8.69 23.13 7.80
N GLU A 68 7.44 22.71 7.65
CA GLU A 68 6.72 21.99 8.68
C GLU A 68 5.67 21.05 8.09
N PHE A 69 5.63 19.83 8.62
CA PHE A 69 4.56 18.88 8.34
C PHE A 69 3.29 19.24 9.10
N SER A 70 2.13 19.15 8.44
CA SER A 70 0.86 19.25 9.16
C SER A 70 0.72 18.10 10.16
N PHE A 71 -0.18 18.24 11.14
CA PHE A 71 -0.41 17.18 12.13
C PHE A 71 -0.76 15.83 11.49
N ILE A 72 -1.61 15.83 10.46
CA ILE A 72 -2.03 14.61 9.78
C ILE A 72 -0.88 13.97 8.97
N ASP A 73 0.03 14.79 8.43
CA ASP A 73 1.25 14.31 7.76
C ASP A 73 2.21 13.64 8.75
N LYS A 74 2.46 14.30 9.89
CA LYS A 74 3.28 13.74 10.97
C LYS A 74 2.70 12.42 11.47
N TRP A 75 1.37 12.34 11.59
CA TRP A 75 0.67 11.12 11.97
C TRP A 75 0.90 9.98 10.97
N ILE A 76 0.62 10.19 9.67
CA ILE A 76 0.75 9.10 8.70
C ILE A 76 2.20 8.65 8.53
N LEU A 77 3.17 9.57 8.59
CA LEU A 77 4.59 9.23 8.50
C LEU A 77 5.06 8.42 9.72
N SER A 78 4.55 8.75 10.91
CA SER A 78 4.80 7.96 12.12
C SER A 78 4.21 6.56 12.01
N ARG A 79 2.99 6.44 11.46
CA ARG A 79 2.34 5.14 11.19
C ARG A 79 3.14 4.32 10.17
N ALA A 80 3.50 4.92 9.04
CA ALA A 80 4.30 4.29 8.00
C ALA A 80 5.63 3.75 8.55
N THR A 81 6.36 4.56 9.33
CA THR A 81 7.63 4.17 9.95
C THR A 81 7.47 2.93 10.84
N LYS A 82 6.44 2.89 11.68
CA LYS A 82 6.17 1.75 12.56
C LYS A 82 5.81 0.49 11.77
N VAL A 83 4.92 0.63 10.78
CA VAL A 83 4.46 -0.49 9.96
C VAL A 83 5.58 -1.05 9.09
N PHE A 84 6.38 -0.20 8.45
CA PHE A 84 7.48 -0.63 7.59
C PHE A 84 8.58 -1.31 8.41
N LYS A 85 8.88 -0.82 9.61
CA LYS A 85 9.79 -1.49 10.54
C LYS A 85 9.27 -2.89 10.90
N ALA A 86 8.04 -2.99 11.39
CA ALA A 86 7.46 -4.27 11.80
C ALA A 86 7.31 -5.27 10.62
N SER A 87 6.97 -4.77 9.43
CA SER A 87 6.86 -5.60 8.22
C SER A 87 8.23 -6.11 7.77
N LYS A 88 9.25 -5.26 7.82
CA LYS A 88 10.64 -5.64 7.53
C LYS A 88 11.16 -6.69 8.51
N GLU A 89 10.88 -6.53 9.81
CA GLU A 89 11.21 -7.52 10.83
C GLU A 89 10.51 -8.87 10.56
N ALA A 90 9.23 -8.85 10.21
CA ALA A 90 8.49 -10.06 9.83
C ALA A 90 9.10 -10.72 8.59
N PHE A 91 9.48 -9.96 7.57
CA PHE A 91 10.12 -10.50 6.37
C PHE A 91 11.49 -11.13 6.65
N PHE A 92 12.30 -10.56 7.54
CA PHE A 92 13.56 -11.18 7.96
C PHE A 92 13.37 -12.45 8.79
N ALA A 93 12.25 -12.55 9.52
CA ALA A 93 11.86 -13.77 10.22
C ALA A 93 11.13 -14.78 9.31
N TYR A 94 11.07 -14.53 7.99
CA TYR A 94 10.30 -15.29 7.01
C TYR A 94 8.77 -15.31 7.27
N GLU A 95 8.24 -14.50 8.18
CA GLU A 95 6.81 -14.36 8.48
C GLU A 95 6.08 -13.48 7.43
N PHE A 96 6.12 -13.87 6.15
CA PHE A 96 5.61 -13.06 5.03
C PHE A 96 4.13 -12.70 5.16
N ALA A 97 3.27 -13.66 5.52
CA ALA A 97 1.84 -13.42 5.67
C ALA A 97 1.54 -12.34 6.73
N LYS A 98 2.31 -12.34 7.83
CA LYS A 98 2.22 -11.32 8.88
C LYS A 98 2.68 -9.96 8.35
N GLY A 99 3.83 -9.90 7.69
CA GLY A 99 4.34 -8.65 7.11
C GLY A 99 3.39 -8.04 6.08
N PHE A 100 2.84 -8.85 5.18
CA PHE A 100 1.86 -8.39 4.20
C PHE A 100 0.52 -7.99 4.83
N SER A 101 0.05 -8.68 5.87
CA SER A 101 -1.15 -8.29 6.61
C SER A 101 -1.01 -6.90 7.24
N LEU A 102 0.15 -6.60 7.84
CA LEU A 102 0.47 -5.27 8.37
C LEU A 102 0.44 -4.19 7.28
N LEU A 103 1.09 -4.45 6.13
CA LEU A 103 1.09 -3.53 4.99
C LEU A 103 -0.32 -3.31 4.42
N LEU A 104 -1.10 -4.37 4.21
CA LEU A 104 -2.46 -4.29 3.68
C LEU A 104 -3.39 -3.51 4.62
N ASN A 105 -3.24 -3.71 5.93
CA ASN A 105 -3.99 -2.95 6.93
C ASN A 105 -3.63 -1.46 6.87
N PHE A 106 -2.34 -1.12 6.84
CA PHE A 106 -1.89 0.27 6.69
C PHE A 106 -2.40 0.93 5.40
N LEU A 107 -2.26 0.27 4.25
CA LEU A 107 -2.74 0.78 2.97
C LEU A 107 -4.26 1.02 2.98
N SER A 108 -5.01 0.15 3.66
CA SER A 108 -6.47 0.16 3.68
C SER A 108 -7.07 1.12 4.68
N ALA A 109 -6.63 1.05 5.93
CA ALA A 109 -7.25 1.75 7.05
C ALA A 109 -6.61 3.12 7.27
N ASP A 110 -5.30 3.16 7.40
CA ASP A 110 -4.58 4.40 7.74
C ASP A 110 -4.43 5.29 6.49
N LEU A 111 -3.90 4.72 5.40
CA LEU A 111 -3.54 5.49 4.22
C LEU A 111 -4.77 5.82 3.37
N SER A 112 -5.41 4.82 2.75
CA SER A 112 -6.58 5.06 1.89
C SER A 112 -7.81 5.49 2.68
N GLY A 113 -8.02 4.97 3.88
CA GLY A 113 -9.24 5.19 4.67
C GLY A 113 -9.28 6.53 5.39
N ILE A 114 -8.13 7.13 5.68
CA ILE A 114 -8.04 8.37 6.45
C ILE A 114 -7.18 9.39 5.72
N TYR A 115 -5.89 9.11 5.55
CA TYR A 115 -4.94 10.14 5.11
C TYR A 115 -5.20 10.66 3.70
N LEU A 116 -5.39 9.76 2.72
CA LEU A 116 -5.60 10.15 1.33
C LEU A 116 -6.93 10.87 1.16
N ASP A 117 -7.97 10.46 1.88
CA ASP A 117 -9.29 11.08 1.79
C ASP A 117 -9.27 12.51 2.34
N ILE A 118 -8.71 12.71 3.52
CA ILE A 118 -8.53 14.05 4.13
C ILE A 118 -7.62 14.92 3.27
N SER A 119 -6.60 14.33 2.63
CA SER A 119 -5.63 15.10 1.83
C SER A 119 -6.19 15.62 0.51
N LYS A 120 -7.31 15.09 0.01
CA LYS A 120 -7.90 15.52 -1.27
C LYS A 120 -8.19 17.02 -1.30
N ASP A 121 -8.73 17.58 -0.22
CA ASP A 121 -9.07 19.01 -0.14
C ASP A 121 -7.86 19.90 -0.44
N ARG A 122 -6.78 19.72 0.30
CA ARG A 122 -5.53 20.47 0.09
C ARG A 122 -4.76 20.08 -1.18
N LEU A 123 -5.02 18.92 -1.77
CA LEU A 123 -4.40 18.53 -3.04
C LEU A 123 -5.10 19.17 -4.24
N TYR A 124 -6.42 19.36 -4.15
CA TYR A 124 -7.25 19.81 -5.28
C TYR A 124 -7.66 21.27 -5.19
N CYS A 125 -7.78 21.83 -3.98
CA CYS A 125 -8.29 23.18 -3.77
C CYS A 125 -7.17 24.21 -3.49
N ASP A 126 -6.05 23.80 -2.89
CA ASP A 126 -4.95 24.73 -2.60
C ASP A 126 -4.12 25.02 -3.87
N SER A 127 -3.51 26.21 -3.93
CA SER A 127 -2.58 26.57 -5.01
C SER A 127 -1.36 25.64 -5.07
N GLU A 128 -0.75 25.50 -6.24
CA GLU A 128 0.43 24.63 -6.46
C GLU A 128 1.57 24.87 -5.46
N ASN A 129 1.81 26.14 -5.10
CA ASN A 129 2.88 26.55 -4.18
C ASN A 129 2.44 26.62 -2.70
N ALA A 130 1.22 26.19 -2.36
CA ALA A 130 0.74 26.23 -0.99
C ALA A 130 1.54 25.27 -0.10
N GLN A 131 1.99 25.76 1.05
CA GLN A 131 2.78 24.95 1.99
C GLN A 131 2.01 23.70 2.46
N ARG A 132 0.69 23.79 2.64
CA ARG A 132 -0.18 22.66 3.03
C ARG A 132 -0.22 21.56 1.97
N ARG A 133 -0.28 21.94 0.68
CA ARG A 133 -0.21 21.04 -0.46
C ARG A 133 1.17 20.37 -0.53
N LYS A 134 2.26 21.17 -0.54
CA LYS A 134 3.64 20.66 -0.58
C LYS A 134 3.91 19.67 0.56
N SER A 135 3.42 19.98 1.76
CA SER A 135 3.51 19.10 2.94
C SER A 135 2.90 17.72 2.70
N ALA A 136 1.72 17.67 2.08
CA ALA A 136 1.04 16.44 1.69
C ALA A 136 1.85 15.63 0.67
N GLN A 137 2.33 16.31 -0.37
CA GLN A 137 3.06 15.67 -1.47
C GLN A 137 4.36 15.06 -0.99
N VAL A 138 5.13 15.78 -0.16
CA VAL A 138 6.36 15.24 0.41
C VAL A 138 6.07 14.08 1.35
N ALA A 139 5.02 14.15 2.17
CA ALA A 139 4.63 13.02 3.01
C ALA A 139 4.22 11.80 2.17
N MET A 140 3.53 11.98 1.05
CA MET A 140 3.22 10.91 0.09
C MET A 140 4.46 10.36 -0.62
N ALA A 141 5.45 11.18 -0.91
CA ALA A 141 6.70 10.76 -1.56
C ALA A 141 7.62 9.97 -0.62
N LEU A 142 7.53 10.21 0.69
CA LEU A 142 8.28 9.48 1.71
C LEU A 142 7.68 8.12 2.07
N ILE A 143 6.41 7.88 1.72
CA ILE A 143 5.68 6.61 1.91
C ILE A 143 5.89 5.71 0.71
#